data_AF-A0A924SPE8-F1
#
_entry.id   AF-A0A924SPE8-F1
#
_cell.length_a   1.000
_cell.length_b   1.000
_cell.length_c   1.000
_cell.angle_alpha   90.00
_cell.angle_beta   90.00
_cell.angle_gamma   90.00
#
_symmetry.space_group_name_H-M   'P 1'
#
loop_
_entity.id
_entity.type
_entity.pdbx_description
1 polymer ?
#
loop_
_entity_poly.entity_id
_entity_poly.type
_entity_poly.pdbx_seq_one_letter_code
_entity_poly.pdbx_strand_id
1 'polypeptide(L)'
;MAIREAGDTGDSALAEHDRFHDRMLTLVPHTWVTYVLIGLNVAVWMLMVAQGADAFSPPAELLLHWGGNAASEVQRGQVWRLLTAAFVHSGIVHLVMNMLGLWAMGQTAERIYGHRMFSGIYLGS
;
A
#
# COMPACT_ATOMS: atom_id res chain seq x y z
N MET A 1 33.69 39.10 1.76
CA MET A 1 34.09 37.69 1.99
C MET A 1 32.96 36.98 2.74
N ALA A 2 31.79 36.80 2.11
CA ALA A 2 30.61 36.19 2.76
C ALA A 2 29.57 35.56 1.79
N ILE A 3 29.88 35.41 0.49
CA ILE A 3 28.90 34.90 -0.51
C ILE A 3 29.24 33.46 -0.95
N ARG A 4 30.38 32.90 -0.50
CA ARG A 4 30.90 31.61 -1.00
C ARG A 4 30.46 30.37 -0.20
N GLU A 5 29.99 30.55 1.03
CA GLU A 5 29.59 29.43 1.92
C GLU A 5 28.17 28.92 1.66
N ALA A 6 27.26 29.77 1.17
CA ALA A 6 25.87 29.38 0.87
C ALA A 6 25.75 28.50 -0.39
N GLY A 7 26.69 28.61 -1.33
CA GLY A 7 26.72 27.78 -2.55
C GLY A 7 27.23 26.36 -2.29
N ASP A 8 28.24 26.20 -1.45
CA ASP A 8 28.89 24.92 -1.13
C ASP A 8 27.98 24.02 -0.26
N THR A 9 27.25 24.62 0.67
CA THR A 9 26.25 23.92 1.49
C THR A 9 25.06 23.43 0.67
N GLY A 10 24.59 24.22 -0.30
CA GLY A 10 23.51 23.80 -1.21
C GLY A 10 23.90 22.63 -2.12
N ASP A 11 25.09 22.68 -2.71
CA ASP A 11 25.59 21.63 -3.61
C ASP A 11 25.84 20.31 -2.86
N SER A 12 26.37 20.38 -1.63
CA SER A 12 26.60 19.20 -0.80
C SER A 12 25.30 18.50 -0.34
N ALA A 13 24.26 19.28 -0.02
CA ALA A 13 22.95 18.77 0.38
C ALA A 13 22.20 18.12 -0.79
N LEU A 14 22.25 18.72 -1.98
CA LEU A 14 21.69 18.13 -3.20
C LEU A 14 22.41 16.82 -3.56
N ALA A 15 23.75 16.81 -3.50
CA ALA A 15 24.54 15.60 -3.74
C ALA A 15 24.26 14.49 -2.70
N GLU A 16 23.95 14.83 -1.44
CA GLU A 16 23.55 13.86 -0.44
C GLU A 16 22.14 13.29 -0.72
N HIS A 17 21.19 14.13 -1.13
CA HIS A 17 19.85 13.71 -1.55
C HIS A 17 19.91 12.72 -2.72
N ASP A 18 20.70 13.03 -3.74
CA ASP A 18 20.88 12.18 -4.92
C ASP A 18 21.53 10.83 -4.54
N ARG A 19 22.57 10.85 -3.70
CA ARG A 19 23.22 9.62 -3.19
C ARG A 19 22.28 8.74 -2.38
N PHE A 20 21.38 9.34 -1.60
CA PHE A 20 20.37 8.59 -0.86
C PHE A 20 19.36 7.95 -1.82
N HIS A 21 18.85 8.70 -2.79
CA HIS A 21 17.95 8.19 -3.83
C HIS A 21 18.57 7.03 -4.62
N ASP A 22 19.80 7.18 -5.09
CA ASP A 22 20.51 6.12 -5.83
C ASP A 22 20.74 4.88 -4.97
N ARG A 23 21.06 5.05 -3.69
CA ARG A 23 21.19 3.93 -2.75
C ARG A 23 19.86 3.19 -2.53
N MET A 24 18.74 3.91 -2.42
CA MET A 24 17.43 3.28 -2.31
C MET A 24 17.05 2.51 -3.58
N LEU A 25 17.37 3.06 -4.76
CA LEU A 25 17.06 2.42 -6.04
C LEU A 25 17.95 1.19 -6.31
N THR A 26 19.17 1.14 -5.76
CA THR A 26 20.12 0.04 -5.97
C THR A 26 19.92 -1.15 -5.03
N LEU A 27 19.50 -0.92 -3.77
CA LEU A 27 19.29 -1.99 -2.79
C LEU A 27 18.05 -2.83 -3.05
N VAL A 28 16.96 -2.19 -3.48
CA VAL A 28 15.70 -2.85 -3.87
C VAL A 28 15.28 -2.28 -5.22
N PRO A 29 15.83 -2.78 -6.33
CA PRO A 29 15.57 -2.21 -7.66
C PRO A 29 14.13 -2.42 -8.11
N HIS A 30 13.52 -3.52 -7.69
CA HIS A 30 12.16 -3.90 -8.09
C HIS A 30 11.26 -4.05 -6.86
N THR A 31 10.13 -3.36 -6.86
CA THR A 31 9.12 -3.38 -5.79
C THR A 31 8.01 -4.37 -6.11
N TRP A 32 8.37 -5.64 -6.29
CA TRP A 32 7.45 -6.66 -6.78
C TRP A 32 6.33 -6.97 -5.79
N VAL A 33 6.56 -6.82 -4.49
CA VAL A 33 5.51 -7.06 -3.47
C VAL A 33 4.39 -6.05 -3.64
N THR A 34 4.73 -4.77 -3.84
CA THR A 34 3.74 -3.71 -4.11
C THR A 34 2.84 -4.09 -5.28
N TYR A 35 3.42 -4.54 -6.40
CA TYR A 35 2.64 -4.94 -7.57
C TYR A 35 1.78 -6.19 -7.33
N VAL A 36 2.29 -7.19 -6.59
CA VAL A 36 1.52 -8.38 -6.20
C VAL A 36 0.33 -7.97 -5.33
N LEU A 37 0.53 -7.11 -4.34
CA LEU A 37 -0.54 -6.63 -3.47
C LEU A 37 -1.59 -5.85 -4.27
N ILE A 38 -1.18 -4.96 -5.17
CA ILE A 38 -2.11 -4.26 -6.07
C ILE A 38 -2.91 -5.27 -6.90
N GLY A 39 -2.25 -6.25 -7.50
CA GLY A 39 -2.89 -7.30 -8.30
C GLY A 39 -3.92 -8.11 -7.50
N LEU A 40 -3.59 -8.48 -6.26
CA LEU A 40 -4.51 -9.20 -5.36
C LEU A 40 -5.73 -8.36 -5.00
N ASN A 41 -5.56 -7.09 -4.65
CA ASN A 41 -6.65 -6.18 -4.34
C ASN A 41 -7.61 -6.01 -5.52
N VAL A 42 -7.05 -5.78 -6.71
CA VAL A 42 -7.84 -5.66 -7.94
C VAL A 42 -8.55 -6.98 -8.25
N ALA A 43 -7.87 -8.13 -8.12
CA ALA A 43 -8.47 -9.43 -8.37
C ALA A 43 -9.66 -9.73 -7.43
N VAL A 44 -9.51 -9.47 -6.13
CA VAL A 44 -10.60 -9.66 -5.15
C VAL A 44 -11.79 -8.77 -5.48
N TRP A 45 -11.55 -7.48 -5.77
CA TRP A 45 -12.63 -6.56 -6.14
C TRP A 45 -13.33 -6.98 -7.45
N MET A 46 -12.57 -7.41 -8.46
CA MET A 46 -13.13 -7.93 -9.72
C MET A 46 -13.98 -9.17 -9.49
N LEU A 47 -13.56 -10.07 -8.61
CA LEU A 47 -14.33 -11.26 -8.24
C LEU A 47 -15.64 -10.90 -7.52
N MET A 48 -15.61 -9.89 -6.64
CA MET A 48 -16.82 -9.38 -5.98
C MET A 48 -17.84 -8.88 -7.02
N VAL A 49 -17.39 -8.03 -7.96
CA VAL A 49 -18.26 -7.48 -9.02
C VAL A 49 -18.77 -8.59 -9.93
N ALA A 50 -17.91 -9.55 -10.31
CA ALA A 50 -18.31 -10.69 -11.14
C ALA A 50 -19.37 -11.58 -10.46
N GLN A 51 -19.43 -11.59 -9.13
CA GLN A 51 -20.44 -12.30 -8.34
C GLN A 51 -21.67 -11.44 -8.00
N GLY A 52 -21.80 -10.25 -8.61
CA GLY A 52 -22.98 -9.39 -8.50
C GLY A 52 -22.88 -8.29 -7.43
N ALA A 53 -21.69 -8.02 -6.88
CA ALA A 53 -21.50 -6.82 -6.07
C ALA A 53 -21.66 -5.55 -6.93
N ASP A 54 -22.31 -4.52 -6.38
CA ASP A 54 -22.31 -3.21 -7.00
C ASP A 54 -20.88 -2.64 -7.07
N ALA A 55 -20.49 -2.13 -8.23
CA ALA A 55 -19.12 -1.68 -8.47
C ALA A 55 -18.79 -0.35 -7.77
N PHE A 56 -19.78 0.41 -7.33
CA PHE A 56 -19.60 1.75 -6.77
C PHE A 56 -19.85 1.82 -5.27
N SER A 57 -20.86 1.11 -4.78
CA SER A 57 -21.34 1.15 -3.40
C SER A 57 -22.03 -0.16 -3.00
N PRO A 58 -21.28 -1.28 -2.90
CA PRO A 58 -21.82 -2.53 -2.39
C PRO A 58 -22.26 -2.39 -0.92
N PRO A 59 -23.32 -3.09 -0.49
CA PRO A 59 -23.81 -3.02 0.89
C PRO A 59 -22.79 -3.61 1.89
N ALA A 60 -22.79 -3.09 3.12
CA ALA A 60 -21.82 -3.47 4.14
C ALA A 60 -21.89 -4.97 4.50
N GLU A 61 -23.08 -5.57 4.46
CA GLU A 61 -23.30 -6.99 4.70
C GLU A 61 -22.56 -7.85 3.66
N LEU A 62 -22.53 -7.41 2.40
CA LEU A 62 -21.79 -8.09 1.35
C LEU A 62 -20.28 -7.97 1.58
N LEU A 63 -19.79 -6.79 1.97
CA LEU A 63 -18.39 -6.60 2.32
C LEU A 63 -17.97 -7.49 3.49
N LEU A 64 -18.80 -7.59 4.52
CA LEU A 64 -18.57 -8.49 5.65
C LEU A 64 -18.58 -9.95 5.22
N HIS A 65 -19.47 -10.35 4.31
CA HIS A 65 -19.46 -11.71 3.77
C HIS A 65 -18.14 -12.04 3.04
N TRP A 66 -17.60 -11.08 2.29
CA TRP A 66 -16.32 -11.20 1.58
C TRP A 66 -15.07 -11.10 2.46
N GLY A 67 -15.23 -10.93 3.78
CA GLY A 67 -14.13 -10.87 4.72
C GLY A 67 -13.73 -9.47 5.17
N GLY A 68 -14.61 -8.48 4.97
CA GLY A 68 -14.51 -7.18 5.61
C GLY A 68 -14.51 -7.27 7.15
N ASN A 69 -14.09 -6.21 7.82
CA ASN A 69 -13.91 -6.22 9.26
C ASN A 69 -15.14 -5.69 10.02
N ALA A 70 -15.48 -6.36 11.12
CA ALA A 70 -16.39 -5.86 12.14
C ALA A 70 -15.86 -6.30 13.52
N ALA A 71 -15.74 -5.34 14.44
CA ALA A 71 -15.19 -5.61 15.78
C ALA A 71 -15.98 -6.69 16.53
N SER A 72 -17.30 -6.73 16.36
CA SER A 72 -18.16 -7.78 16.94
C SER A 72 -17.81 -9.18 16.45
N GLU A 73 -17.48 -9.32 15.16
CA GLU A 73 -17.14 -10.61 14.55
C GLU A 73 -15.74 -11.07 14.98
N VAL A 74 -14.79 -10.13 15.08
CA VAL A 74 -13.45 -10.41 15.60
C VAL A 74 -13.52 -10.87 17.06
N GLN A 75 -14.32 -10.22 17.90
CA GLN A 75 -14.55 -10.63 19.29
C GLN A 75 -15.23 -12.01 19.40
N ARG A 76 -15.97 -12.43 18.36
CA ARG A 76 -16.54 -13.78 18.23
C ARG A 76 -15.55 -14.80 17.68
N GLY A 77 -14.27 -14.46 17.54
CA GLY A 77 -13.20 -15.36 17.12
C GLY A 77 -12.85 -15.30 15.64
N GLN A 78 -13.48 -14.43 14.84
CA GLN A 78 -13.18 -14.29 13.40
C GLN A 78 -11.96 -13.36 13.18
N VAL A 79 -10.83 -13.65 13.83
CA VAL A 79 -9.61 -12.82 13.81
C VAL A 79 -8.97 -12.72 12.43
N TRP A 80 -9.25 -13.67 11.54
CA TRP A 80 -8.81 -13.65 10.14
C TRP A 80 -9.33 -12.42 9.38
N ARG A 81 -10.41 -11.78 9.84
CA ARG A 81 -10.96 -10.54 9.27
C ARG A 81 -10.00 -9.38 9.33
N LEU A 82 -9.08 -9.36 10.30
CA LEU A 82 -8.04 -8.33 10.39
C LEU A 82 -7.11 -8.38 9.17
N LEU A 83 -6.84 -9.57 8.64
CA LEU A 83 -6.03 -9.76 7.45
C LEU A 83 -6.83 -9.60 6.16
N THR A 84 -8.00 -10.23 6.07
CA THR A 84 -8.77 -10.25 4.81
C THR A 84 -9.37 -8.91 4.46
N ALA A 85 -9.69 -8.07 5.46
CA ALA A 85 -10.27 -6.76 5.22
C ALA A 85 -9.34 -5.82 4.45
N ALA A 86 -8.02 -6.05 4.48
CA ALA A 86 -7.06 -5.29 3.68
C ALA A 86 -7.28 -5.44 2.16
N PHE A 87 -7.99 -6.49 1.73
CA PHE A 87 -8.24 -6.79 0.31
C PHE A 87 -9.67 -6.46 -0.16
N VAL A 88 -10.61 -6.24 0.76
CA VAL A 88 -12.03 -6.01 0.45
C VAL A 88 -12.29 -4.51 0.28
N HIS A 89 -12.82 -4.11 -0.88
CA HIS A 89 -13.01 -2.70 -1.23
C HIS A 89 -14.47 -2.35 -1.47
N SER A 90 -14.93 -1.23 -0.92
CA SER A 90 -16.32 -0.74 -0.99
C SER A 90 -16.66 0.01 -2.28
N GLY A 91 -16.05 -0.35 -3.41
CA GLY A 91 -16.30 0.26 -4.72
C GLY A 91 -15.05 0.76 -5.43
N ILE A 92 -15.22 1.12 -6.72
CA ILE A 92 -14.14 1.44 -7.64
C ILE A 92 -13.34 2.68 -7.23
N VAL A 93 -14.00 3.72 -6.71
CA VAL A 93 -13.31 4.95 -6.28
C VAL A 93 -12.40 4.65 -5.08
N HIS A 94 -12.90 3.89 -4.11
CA HIS A 94 -12.12 3.48 -2.94
C HIS A 94 -10.93 2.59 -3.34
N LEU A 95 -11.15 1.64 -4.27
CA LEU A 95 -10.08 0.82 -4.83
C LEU A 95 -9.00 1.66 -5.51
N VAL A 96 -9.37 2.53 -6.45
CA VAL A 96 -8.40 3.33 -7.20
C VAL A 96 -7.58 4.22 -6.28
N MET A 97 -8.21 4.89 -5.32
CA MET A 97 -7.51 5.73 -4.34
C MET A 97 -6.49 4.92 -3.53
N ASN A 98 -6.88 3.74 -3.04
CA ASN A 98 -5.96 2.87 -2.30
C ASN A 98 -4.84 2.34 -3.19
N MET A 99 -5.10 1.97 -4.44
CA MET A 99 -4.07 1.46 -5.34
C MET A 99 -3.09 2.55 -5.76
N LEU A 100 -3.53 3.79 -5.94
CA LEU A 100 -2.65 4.94 -6.15
C LEU A 100 -1.78 5.21 -4.92
N GLY A 101 -2.37 5.17 -3.72
CA GLY A 101 -1.63 5.29 -2.47
C GLY A 101 -0.61 4.17 -2.28
N LEU A 102 -1.01 2.92 -2.50
CA LEU A 102 -0.15 1.74 -2.40
C LEU A 102 0.96 1.76 -3.47
N TRP A 103 0.66 2.22 -4.68
CA TRP A 103 1.68 2.36 -5.72
C TRP A 103 2.72 3.43 -5.36
N ALA A 104 2.31 4.60 -4.87
CA ALA A 104 3.25 5.66 -4.52
C ALA A 104 4.00 5.38 -3.21
N MET A 105 3.25 5.14 -2.13
CA MET A 105 3.81 4.93 -0.78
C MET A 105 4.36 3.53 -0.59
N GLY A 106 3.71 2.50 -1.13
CA GLY A 106 4.16 1.12 -1.01
C GLY A 106 5.50 0.87 -1.69
N GLN A 107 5.74 1.44 -2.89
CA GLN A 107 7.05 1.35 -3.52
C GLN A 107 8.15 2.00 -2.66
N THR A 108 7.86 3.16 -2.07
CA THR A 108 8.79 3.86 -1.19
C THR A 108 9.07 3.05 0.07
N ALA A 109 8.02 2.54 0.72
CA ALA A 109 8.13 1.70 1.90
C ALA A 109 8.87 0.37 1.62
N GLU A 110 8.59 -0.28 0.50
CA GLU A 110 9.26 -1.52 0.09
C GLU A 110 10.75 -1.31 -0.17
N ARG A 111 11.15 -0.15 -0.71
CA ARG A 111 12.58 0.20 -0.89
C ARG A 111 13.28 0.49 0.43
N ILE A 112 12.59 1.12 1.38
CA ILE A 112 13.14 1.47 2.70
C ILE A 112 13.26 0.22 3.61
N TYR A 113 12.21 -0.58 3.68
CA TYR A 113 12.10 -1.70 4.63
C TYR A 113 12.45 -3.06 4.01
N GLY A 114 12.53 -3.16 2.68
CA GLY A 114 12.67 -4.42 1.96
C GLY A 114 11.38 -5.25 1.94
N HIS A 115 11.34 -6.25 1.04
CA HIS A 115 10.14 -7.05 0.75
C HIS A 115 9.46 -7.66 1.99
N ARG A 116 10.25 -8.27 2.88
CA ARG A 116 9.72 -9.05 4.02
C ARG A 116 9.05 -8.17 5.05
N MET A 117 9.74 -7.10 5.45
CA MET A 117 9.23 -6.18 6.46
C MET A 117 8.08 -5.35 5.90
N PHE A 118 8.15 -4.92 4.65
CA PHE A 118 7.02 -4.28 3.97
C PHE A 118 5.78 -5.17 3.94
N SER A 119 5.92 -6.47 3.61
CA SER A 119 4.80 -7.42 3.64
C SER A 119 4.18 -7.51 5.04
N GLY A 120 5.01 -7.56 6.09
CA GLY A 120 4.53 -7.60 7.48
C GLY A 120 3.83 -6.30 7.90
N ILE A 121 4.35 -5.14 7.49
CA ILE A 121 3.72 -3.84 7.73
C ILE A 121 2.35 -3.78 7.06
N TYR A 122 2.28 -4.13 5.77
CA TYR A 122 1.03 -4.09 5.01
C TYR A 122 -0.05 -5.02 5.58
N LEU A 123 0.34 -6.23 5.99
CA LEU A 123 -0.61 -7.20 6.58
C LEU A 123 -0.98 -6.88 8.03
N GLY A 124 -0.19 -6.04 8.71
CA GLY A 124 -0.39 -5.69 10.12
C GLY A 124 -1.00 -4.31 10.37
N SER A 125 -1.26 -3.53 9.32
CA SER A 125 -1.86 -2.19 9.38
C SER A 125 -3.37 -2.23 9.20
#